data_AF-A0A5B2VGN4-F1
#
_entry.id   AF-A0A5B2VGN4-F1
#
_cell.length_a   1.000
_cell.length_b   1.000
_cell.length_c   1.000
_cell.angle_alpha   90.00
_cell.angle_beta   90.00
_cell.angle_gamma   90.00
#
_symmetry.space_group_name_H-M   'P 1'
#
loop_
_entity.id
_entity.type
_entity.pdbx_description
1 polymer ?
#
loop_
_entity_poly.entity_id
_entity_poly.type
_entity_poly.pdbx_seq_one_letter_code
_entity_poly.pdbx_strand_id
1 'polypeptide(L)'
;MTRDPAPALMAAIAADLLAQARPLRALSLALASAAALALAGGAVAAPGPWLWAAGLSLAAGLAHGALAVRTGFDEALFRRLGGDPDLQGFDTAMTALGLLPAAKAGRAMAARFAGARRLLALQAAALAVQAGLLGLAAGLAGLA
;
A
#
# COMPACT_ATOMS: atom_id res chain seq x y z
N MET A 1 6.65 -33.55 6.82
CA MET A 1 7.12 -32.82 5.61
C MET A 1 5.89 -32.29 4.88
N THR A 2 5.48 -31.05 5.16
CA THR A 2 4.47 -30.36 4.37
C THR A 2 5.06 -30.15 2.98
N ARG A 3 4.44 -30.72 1.93
CA ARG A 3 4.79 -30.36 0.55
C ARG A 3 4.59 -28.85 0.44
N ASP A 4 5.66 -28.11 0.16
CA ASP A 4 5.51 -26.70 -0.21
C ASP A 4 4.51 -26.63 -1.37
N PRO A 5 3.48 -25.76 -1.28
CA PRO A 5 2.60 -25.55 -2.42
C PRO A 5 3.45 -25.15 -3.62
N ALA A 6 3.10 -25.65 -4.80
CA ALA A 6 3.83 -25.36 -6.02
C ALA A 6 4.04 -23.84 -6.13
N PRO A 7 5.28 -23.34 -6.31
CA PRO A 7 5.60 -21.91 -6.22
C PRO A 7 4.77 -21.04 -7.16
N ALA A 8 4.37 -21.59 -8.31
CA ALA A 8 3.44 -20.96 -9.24
C ALA A 8 2.05 -20.71 -8.61
N LEU A 9 1.46 -21.70 -7.95
CA LEU A 9 0.16 -21.55 -7.30
C LEU A 9 0.22 -20.52 -6.16
N MET A 10 1.29 -20.54 -5.36
CA MET A 10 1.50 -19.52 -4.33
C MET A 10 1.58 -18.11 -4.92
N ALA A 11 2.30 -17.95 -6.03
CA ALA A 11 2.43 -16.66 -6.70
C ALA A 11 1.10 -16.19 -7.30
N ALA A 12 0.31 -17.07 -7.92
CA ALA A 12 -1.03 -16.74 -8.41
C ALA A 12 -1.95 -16.25 -7.27
N ILE A 13 -2.01 -17.00 -6.17
CA ILE A 13 -2.82 -16.62 -4.99
C ILE A 13 -2.33 -15.29 -4.39
N ALA A 14 -1.02 -15.09 -4.33
CA ALA A 14 -0.45 -13.83 -3.86
C ALA A 14 -0.87 -12.63 -4.73
N ALA A 15 -0.87 -12.81 -6.06
CA ALA A 15 -1.32 -11.77 -6.98
C ALA A 15 -2.80 -11.43 -6.79
N ASP A 16 -3.65 -12.44 -6.61
CA ASP A 16 -5.09 -12.23 -6.37
C ASP A 16 -5.36 -11.52 -5.04
N LEU A 17 -4.61 -11.86 -3.99
CA LEU A 17 -4.69 -11.16 -2.71
C LEU A 17 -4.26 -9.70 -2.84
N LEU A 18 -3.14 -9.44 -3.52
CA LEU A 18 -2.63 -8.07 -3.68
C LEU A 18 -3.53 -7.22 -4.59
N ALA A 19 -4.28 -7.83 -5.52
CA ALA A 19 -5.27 -7.12 -6.33
C ALA A 19 -6.37 -6.44 -5.48
N GLN A 20 -6.60 -6.94 -4.26
CA GLN A 20 -7.52 -6.32 -3.28
C GLN A 20 -7.00 -4.98 -2.73
N ALA A 21 -5.76 -4.59 -3.02
CA ALA A 21 -5.22 -3.27 -2.66
C ALA A 21 -5.85 -2.12 -3.48
N ARG A 22 -6.40 -2.42 -4.66
CA ARG A 22 -6.98 -1.41 -5.57
C ARG A 22 -8.17 -0.64 -4.96
N PRO A 23 -9.19 -1.28 -4.37
CA PRO A 23 -10.27 -0.55 -3.70
C PRO A 23 -9.75 0.28 -2.51
N LEU A 24 -8.74 -0.19 -1.77
CA LEU A 24 -8.13 0.59 -0.69
C LEU A 24 -7.51 1.89 -1.20
N ARG A 25 -6.83 1.84 -2.36
CA ARG A 25 -6.28 3.02 -3.02
C ARG A 25 -7.37 4.01 -3.44
N ALA A 26 -8.45 3.53 -4.02
CA ALA A 26 -9.56 4.39 -4.43
C ALA A 26 -10.18 5.12 -3.22
N LEU A 27 -10.38 4.41 -2.11
CA LEU A 27 -10.88 5.01 -0.87
C LEU A 27 -9.88 6.01 -0.28
N SER A 28 -8.59 5.69 -0.24
CA SER A 28 -7.54 6.61 0.23
C SER A 28 -7.50 7.90 -0.61
N LEU A 29 -7.64 7.80 -1.93
CA LEU A 29 -7.70 8.97 -2.81
C LEU A 29 -8.93 9.83 -2.52
N ALA A 30 -10.11 9.23 -2.34
CA ALA A 30 -11.31 9.98 -1.99
C ALA A 30 -11.15 10.74 -0.65
N LEU A 31 -10.60 10.09 0.37
CA LEU A 31 -10.32 10.73 1.66
C LEU A 31 -9.25 11.83 1.55
N ALA A 32 -8.22 11.63 0.73
CA ALA A 32 -7.17 12.63 0.50
C ALA A 32 -7.74 13.85 -0.24
N SER A 33 -8.60 13.64 -1.22
CA SER A 33 -9.31 14.73 -1.91
C SER A 33 -10.20 15.51 -0.94
N ALA A 34 -10.95 14.83 -0.06
CA ALA A 34 -11.76 15.49 0.95
C ALA A 34 -10.90 16.32 1.93
N ALA A 35 -9.77 15.77 2.40
CA ALA A 35 -8.83 16.49 3.25
C ALA A 35 -8.23 17.72 2.55
N ALA A 36 -7.85 17.60 1.28
CA ALA A 36 -7.30 18.70 0.49
C ALA A 36 -8.35 19.82 0.27
N LEU A 37 -9.60 19.46 -0.02
CA LEU A 37 -10.69 20.43 -0.15
C LEU A 37 -10.97 21.14 1.17
N ALA A 38 -10.97 20.41 2.30
CA ALA A 38 -11.15 21.00 3.62
C ALA A 38 -10.03 22.01 3.93
N LEU A 39 -8.78 21.65 3.66
CA LEU A 39 -7.63 22.56 3.83
C LEU A 39 -7.76 23.80 2.94
N ALA A 40 -8.10 23.64 1.66
CA ALA A 40 -8.22 24.74 0.72
C ALA A 40 -9.34 25.72 1.10
N GLY A 41 -10.49 25.20 1.55
CA GLY A 41 -11.65 26.01 1.91
C GLY A 41 -11.55 26.63 3.30
N GLY A 42 -11.22 25.84 4.32
CA GLY A 42 -11.29 26.30 5.70
C GLY A 42 -10.05 27.02 6.22
N ALA A 43 -8.90 26.94 5.53
CA ALA A 43 -7.75 27.80 5.85
C ALA A 43 -8.07 29.29 5.67
N VAL A 44 -9.01 29.62 4.78
CA VAL A 44 -9.45 30.99 4.52
C VAL A 44 -10.64 31.38 5.42
N ALA A 45 -11.55 30.44 5.69
CA ALA A 45 -12.82 30.74 6.35
C ALA A 45 -12.77 30.71 7.89
N ALA A 46 -12.04 29.75 8.49
CA ALA A 46 -12.05 29.52 9.93
C ALA A 46 -10.80 28.73 10.37
N PRO A 47 -9.64 29.41 10.53
CA PRO A 47 -8.40 28.74 10.92
C PRO A 47 -8.53 28.15 12.34
N GLY A 48 -8.15 26.88 12.50
CA GLY A 48 -8.24 26.18 13.77
C GLY A 48 -7.42 24.89 13.82
N PRO A 49 -7.37 24.21 14.98
CA PRO A 49 -6.57 23.00 15.18
C PRO A 49 -6.99 21.85 14.25
N TRP A 50 -8.22 21.88 13.73
CA TRP A 50 -8.74 20.91 12.77
C TRP A 50 -7.93 20.88 11.45
N LEU A 51 -7.29 22.00 11.05
CA LEU A 51 -6.43 22.08 9.86
C LEU A 51 -5.22 21.15 9.98
N TRP A 52 -4.64 21.01 11.18
CA TRP A 52 -3.52 20.10 11.41
C TRP A 52 -3.95 18.63 11.22
N ALA A 53 -5.11 18.25 11.76
CA ALA A 53 -5.65 16.91 11.59
C ALA A 53 -5.94 16.61 10.10
N ALA A 54 -6.48 17.58 9.35
CA ALA A 54 -6.69 17.45 7.90
C ALA A 54 -5.36 17.33 7.14
N GLY A 55 -4.35 18.13 7.49
CA GLY A 55 -2.99 18.05 6.92
C GLY A 55 -2.31 16.71 7.17
N LEU A 56 -2.40 16.18 8.39
CA LEU A 56 -1.89 14.85 8.73
C LEU A 56 -2.65 13.74 7.99
N SER A 57 -3.97 13.87 7.84
CA SER A 57 -4.76 12.94 7.03
C SER A 57 -4.27 12.91 5.57
N LEU A 58 -4.03 14.08 4.98
CA LEU A 58 -3.48 14.18 3.62
C LEU A 58 -2.09 13.52 3.52
N ALA A 59 -1.20 13.77 4.49
CA ALA A 59 0.12 13.14 4.54
C ALA A 59 0.04 11.60 4.67
N ALA A 60 -0.89 11.09 5.48
CA ALA A 60 -1.17 9.66 5.58
C ALA A 60 -1.68 9.07 4.24
N GLY A 61 -2.50 9.83 3.50
CA GLY A 61 -2.93 9.47 2.14
C GLY A 61 -1.77 9.38 1.14
N LEU A 62 -0.79 10.28 1.22
CA LEU A 62 0.43 10.20 0.40
C LEU A 62 1.28 8.97 0.75
N ALA A 63 1.44 8.67 2.04
CA ALA A 63 2.12 7.47 2.50
C ALA A 63 1.41 6.20 2.02
N HIS A 64 0.07 6.17 2.07
CA HIS A 64 -0.73 5.11 1.49
C HIS A 64 -0.48 4.98 -0.03
N GLY A 65 -0.40 6.10 -0.75
CA GLY A 65 -0.09 6.12 -2.19
C GLY A 65 1.24 5.45 -2.52
N ALA A 66 2.29 5.73 -1.75
CA ALA A 66 3.59 5.09 -1.91
C ALA A 66 3.53 3.57 -1.66
N LEU A 67 2.76 3.13 -0.66
CA LEU A 67 2.52 1.71 -0.40
C LEU A 67 1.71 1.05 -1.53
N ALA A 68 0.70 1.74 -2.06
CA ALA A 68 -0.15 1.26 -3.15
C ALA A 68 0.62 1.03 -4.46
N VAL A 69 1.62 1.88 -4.75
CA VAL A 69 2.52 1.68 -5.89
C VAL A 69 3.33 0.39 -5.70
N ARG A 70 3.88 0.16 -4.50
CA ARG A 70 4.66 -1.06 -4.21
C ARG A 70 3.80 -2.32 -4.26
N THR A 71 2.61 -2.32 -3.64
CA THR A 71 1.71 -3.48 -3.67
C THR A 71 1.21 -3.79 -5.07
N GLY A 72 0.94 -2.78 -5.91
CA GLY A 72 0.58 -2.96 -7.32
C GLY A 72 1.74 -3.50 -8.18
N PHE A 73 2.98 -3.10 -7.89
CA PHE A 73 4.15 -3.69 -8.54
C PHE A 73 4.34 -5.16 -8.15
N ASP A 74 4.26 -5.47 -6.84
CA ASP A 74 4.35 -6.84 -6.34
C ASP A 74 3.23 -7.72 -6.93
N GLU A 75 1.99 -7.21 -7.01
CA GLU A 75 0.85 -7.87 -7.65
C GLU A 75 1.18 -8.32 -9.09
N ALA A 76 1.76 -7.41 -9.89
CA ALA A 76 2.13 -7.69 -11.27
C ALA A 76 3.27 -8.72 -11.38
N LEU A 77 4.25 -8.67 -10.47
CA LEU A 77 5.35 -9.63 -10.43
C LEU A 77 4.86 -11.04 -10.05
N PHE A 78 4.05 -11.14 -8.99
CA PHE A 78 3.48 -12.42 -8.56
C PHE A 78 2.58 -13.02 -9.64
N ARG A 79 1.83 -12.20 -10.37
CA ARG A 79 1.01 -12.67 -11.51
C ARG A 79 1.86 -13.33 -12.60
N ARG A 80 3.01 -12.74 -12.94
CA ARG A 80 3.94 -13.31 -13.94
C ARG A 80 4.55 -14.63 -13.43
N LEU A 81 5.00 -14.65 -12.18
CA LEU A 81 5.57 -15.84 -11.55
C LEU A 81 4.55 -16.98 -11.36
N GLY A 82 3.26 -16.66 -11.34
CA GLY A 82 2.20 -17.66 -11.32
C GLY A 82 2.03 -18.41 -12.63
N GLY A 83 2.42 -17.80 -13.76
CA GLY A 83 2.42 -18.45 -15.08
C GLY A 83 3.72 -19.20 -15.37
N ASP A 84 4.86 -18.61 -15.00
CA ASP A 84 6.19 -19.20 -15.18
C ASP A 84 7.08 -18.90 -13.96
N PRO A 85 7.29 -19.87 -13.05
CA PRO A 85 8.00 -19.66 -11.80
C PRO A 85 9.53 -19.70 -11.94
N ASP A 86 10.12 -19.01 -12.93
CA ASP A 86 11.57 -18.82 -13.01
C ASP A 86 12.07 -17.81 -11.97
N LEU A 87 12.30 -18.31 -10.75
CA LEU A 87 12.78 -17.49 -9.64
C LEU A 87 14.23 -17.02 -9.82
N GLN A 88 15.04 -17.78 -10.56
CA GLN A 88 16.43 -17.43 -10.77
C GLN A 88 16.55 -16.27 -11.76
N GLY A 89 15.90 -16.38 -12.93
CA GLY A 89 15.83 -15.29 -13.90
C GLY A 89 15.18 -14.03 -13.31
N PHE A 90 14.14 -14.20 -12.49
CA PHE A 90 13.56 -13.11 -11.72
C PHE A 90 14.57 -12.41 -10.81
N ASP A 91 15.35 -13.16 -10.02
CA ASP A 91 16.33 -12.58 -9.09
C ASP A 91 17.46 -11.87 -9.83
N THR A 92 17.93 -12.45 -10.94
CA THR A 92 18.92 -11.83 -11.83
C THR A 92 18.40 -10.50 -12.37
N ALA A 93 17.19 -10.46 -12.92
CA ALA A 93 16.59 -9.24 -13.46
C ALA A 93 16.37 -8.17 -12.38
N MET A 94 15.81 -8.56 -11.23
CA MET A 94 15.54 -7.62 -10.14
C MET A 94 16.82 -7.06 -9.51
N THR A 95 17.88 -7.85 -9.44
CA THR A 95 19.20 -7.39 -8.96
C THR A 95 19.83 -6.45 -9.98
N ALA A 96 19.77 -6.78 -11.28
CA ALA A 96 20.31 -5.93 -12.35
C ALA A 96 19.61 -4.56 -12.43
N LEU A 97 18.32 -4.50 -12.11
CA LEU A 97 17.55 -3.26 -12.01
C LEU A 97 17.73 -2.51 -10.68
N GLY A 98 18.51 -3.04 -9.74
CA GLY A 98 18.69 -2.44 -8.40
C GLY A 98 17.44 -2.50 -7.50
N LEU A 99 16.44 -3.31 -7.86
CA LEU A 99 15.18 -3.45 -7.13
C LEU A 99 15.23 -4.53 -6.04
N LEU A 100 16.23 -5.41 -6.09
CA LEU A 100 16.47 -6.45 -5.09
C LEU A 100 17.91 -6.38 -4.58
N PRO A 101 18.13 -6.20 -3.27
CA PRO A 101 19.46 -6.36 -2.68
C PRO A 101 19.98 -7.79 -2.87
N ALA A 102 21.25 -7.95 -3.23
CA ALA A 102 21.86 -9.27 -3.48
C ALA A 102 21.67 -10.26 -2.31
N ALA A 103 21.73 -9.77 -1.06
CA ALA A 103 21.49 -10.58 0.14
C ALA A 103 20.06 -11.15 0.26
N LYS A 104 19.12 -10.71 -0.59
CA LYS A 104 17.73 -11.15 -0.62
C LYS A 104 17.39 -12.03 -1.84
N ALA A 105 18.35 -12.31 -2.71
CA ALA A 105 18.22 -13.27 -3.80
C ALA A 105 18.12 -14.71 -3.25
N GLY A 106 17.51 -15.62 -4.02
CA GLY A 106 17.34 -17.03 -3.66
C GLY A 106 16.25 -17.31 -2.61
N ARG A 107 15.53 -16.29 -2.13
CA ARG A 107 14.46 -16.49 -1.13
C ARG A 107 13.33 -17.37 -1.69
N ALA A 108 12.85 -18.30 -0.86
CA ALA A 108 11.68 -19.11 -1.15
C ALA A 108 10.42 -18.25 -1.38
N MET A 109 9.48 -18.75 -2.19
CA MET A 109 8.25 -18.04 -2.55
C MET A 109 7.44 -17.59 -1.32
N ALA A 110 7.36 -18.44 -0.29
CA ALA A 110 6.69 -18.12 0.98
C ALA A 110 7.25 -16.85 1.66
N ALA A 111 8.58 -16.70 1.67
CA ALA A 111 9.25 -15.54 2.27
C ALA A 111 9.03 -14.26 1.45
N ARG A 112 8.92 -14.38 0.12
CA ARG A 112 8.56 -13.26 -0.76
C ARG A 112 7.13 -12.79 -0.47
N PHE A 113 6.19 -13.74 -0.41
CA PHE A 113 4.80 -13.47 -0.12
C PHE A 113 4.59 -12.81 1.26
N ALA A 114 5.29 -13.28 2.29
CA ALA A 114 5.22 -12.68 3.62
C ALA A 114 5.61 -11.19 3.61
N GLY A 115 6.59 -10.81 2.78
CA GLY A 115 6.98 -9.42 2.57
C GLY A 115 5.87 -8.57 1.95
N ALA A 116 5.26 -9.06 0.86
CA ALA A 116 4.19 -8.34 0.17
C ALA A 116 2.92 -8.24 1.05
N ARG A 117 2.59 -9.28 1.80
CA ARG A 117 1.48 -9.26 2.77
C ARG A 117 1.69 -8.20 3.86
N ARG A 118 2.91 -8.01 4.33
CA ARG A 118 3.24 -6.93 5.28
C ARG A 118 3.00 -5.55 4.66
N LEU A 119 3.33 -5.34 3.39
CA LEU A 119 3.05 -4.08 2.70
C LEU A 119 1.54 -3.82 2.58
N LEU A 120 0.76 -4.85 2.25
CA LEU A 120 -0.71 -4.74 2.22
C LEU A 120 -1.28 -4.37 3.60
N ALA A 121 -0.78 -5.00 4.67
CA ALA A 121 -1.19 -4.66 6.04
C ALA A 121 -0.83 -3.22 6.42
N LEU A 122 0.37 -2.75 6.04
CA LEU A 122 0.76 -1.36 6.24
C LEU A 122 -0.10 -0.39 5.42
N GLN A 123 -0.49 -0.77 4.19
CA GLN A 123 -1.38 0.04 3.35
C GLN A 123 -2.77 0.19 4.00
N ALA A 124 -3.31 -0.91 4.53
CA ALA A 124 -4.57 -0.89 5.28
C ALA A 124 -4.47 -0.06 6.56
N ALA A 125 -3.37 -0.18 7.31
CA ALA A 125 -3.12 0.62 8.52
C ALA A 125 -3.02 2.12 8.19
N ALA A 126 -2.31 2.49 7.12
CA ALA A 126 -2.21 3.87 6.67
C ALA A 126 -3.58 4.46 6.29
N LEU A 127 -4.45 3.66 5.66
CA LEU A 127 -5.82 4.06 5.35
C LEU A 127 -6.65 4.29 6.62
N ALA A 128 -6.55 3.39 7.60
CA ALA A 128 -7.25 3.54 8.88
C ALA A 128 -6.81 4.80 9.62
N VAL A 129 -5.50 5.08 9.65
CA VAL A 129 -4.93 6.31 10.21
C VAL A 129 -5.44 7.55 9.47
N GLN A 130 -5.42 7.53 8.14
CA GLN A 130 -5.94 8.62 7.30
C GLN A 130 -7.41 8.92 7.61
N ALA A 131 -8.25 7.88 7.66
CA ALA A 131 -9.67 8.02 7.95
C ALA A 131 -9.92 8.55 9.36
N GLY A 132 -9.20 8.04 10.37
CA GLY A 132 -9.30 8.52 11.75
C GLY A 132 -8.90 9.99 11.90
N LEU A 133 -7.83 10.42 11.23
CA LEU A 133 -7.39 11.81 11.22
C LEU A 133 -8.39 12.74 10.53
N LEU A 134 -9.01 12.31 9.43
CA LEU A 134 -10.05 13.10 8.76
C LEU A 134 -11.32 13.20 9.62
N GLY A 135 -11.70 12.11 10.29
CA GLY A 135 -12.82 12.11 11.24
C GLY A 135 -12.57 13.05 12.43
N LEU A 136 -11.34 13.06 12.97
CA LEU A 136 -10.93 14.00 14.00
C LEU A 136 -11.00 15.45 13.50
N ALA A 137 -10.52 15.72 12.29
CA ALA A 137 -10.61 17.05 11.69
C ALA A 137 -12.06 17.52 11.59
N ALA A 138 -12.97 16.67 11.09
CA ALA A 138 -14.39 17.00 11.01
C ALA A 138 -15.02 17.26 12.39
N GLY A 139 -14.68 16.45 13.39
CA GLY A 139 -15.17 16.63 14.77
C GLY A 139 -14.69 17.95 15.40
N LEU A 140 -13.41 18.29 15.23
CA LEU A 140 -12.85 19.55 15.72
C LEU A 140 -13.44 20.77 15.00
N ALA A 141 -13.68 20.66 13.69
CA ALA A 141 -14.29 21.74 12.92
C ALA A 141 -15.74 22.01 13.35
N GLY A 142 -16.50 20.99 13.75
CA GLY A 142 -17.87 21.16 14.26
C GLY A 142 -17.98 21.77 15.66
N LEU A 143 -16.85 21.89 16.38
CA LEU A 143 -16.78 22.53 17.71
C LEU A 143 -16.27 23.98 17.65
N ALA A 144 -15.78 24.42 16.49
CA ALA A 144 -15.20 25.74 16.26
C ALA A 144 -16.24 26.71 15.66
#